data_AF-A0A8X6W8A4-F1
#
_entry.id   AF-A0A8X6W8A4-F1
#
_cell.length_a   1.000
_cell.length_b   1.000
_cell.length_c   1.000
_cell.angle_alpha   90.00
_cell.angle_beta   90.00
_cell.angle_gamma   90.00
#
_symmetry.space_group_name_H-M   'P 1'
#
loop_
_entity.id
_entity.type
_entity.pdbx_description
1 polymer ?
#
loop_
_entity_poly.entity_id
_entity_poly.type
_entity_poly.pdbx_seq_one_letter_code
_entity_poly.pdbx_strand_id
1 'polypeptide(L)'
;MSRRGESKRFILSVVGRIFGPIGILGPFVIKLKCLLQELWTLGVEWDSELPPKLRHKWQQWSSEAEGLTEIKIPRFYLGNIDQEISKCEIRCFSDASKSAYGTILYLRFVTCNIEIETSFICSKSRVAPLKSLTLPRLELTATLLSARLAKQVSSCLKFDANIYYWTDSRISYYWIRGDSSAFKPYIKNRVQEIQLLSDPMQWRHCPGKDNPADLLSRGTSAVKLAQNELWWHGPPWLKLTPDHWPNRHRDILDSELCSEELEHRSSVHVAVTQQREALVDINRFSSLKKLLKTTAWVFRFVNNARNIYKSMDFYITADEIQNAEYFWLKCVQSEFYSAEILALKQNEQLRSSSEIKSLVPYLDENNLLRLTGRLLEADLCFGEKHPVILPRRCKFTELLVIREHERIGHCGVSATLTQLRKKNIDT
;
A
#
# COMPACT_ATOMS: atom_id res chain seq x y z
N MET A 1 -48.04 27.74 0.81
CA MET A 1 -47.04 28.77 0.46
C MET A 1 -47.50 29.48 -0.81
N SER A 2 -47.68 30.80 -0.78
CA SER A 2 -48.16 31.62 -1.91
C SER A 2 -47.16 31.60 -3.09
N ARG A 3 -47.70 31.57 -4.33
CA ARG A 3 -47.01 31.49 -5.63
C ARG A 3 -46.13 32.73 -5.94
N ARG A 4 -45.14 33.02 -5.10
CA ARG A 4 -43.94 33.76 -5.56
C ARG A 4 -43.15 32.79 -6.44
N GLY A 5 -42.87 33.20 -7.67
CA GLY A 5 -42.36 32.34 -8.75
C GLY A 5 -41.30 31.36 -8.25
N GLU A 6 -41.54 30.07 -8.51
CA GLU A 6 -40.58 29.00 -8.26
C GLU A 6 -39.31 29.35 -9.06
N SER A 7 -38.29 29.88 -8.37
CA SER A 7 -37.05 30.36 -8.95
C SER A 7 -35.84 29.77 -8.24
N LYS A 8 -34.65 29.92 -8.83
CA LYS A 8 -33.39 29.49 -8.22
C LYS A 8 -33.18 30.16 -6.86
N ARG A 9 -33.49 31.47 -6.75
CA ARG A 9 -33.40 32.23 -5.48
C ARG A 9 -34.34 31.66 -4.42
N PHE A 10 -35.58 31.32 -4.81
CA PHE A 10 -36.54 30.74 -3.89
C PHE A 10 -36.07 29.37 -3.37
N ILE A 11 -35.62 28.48 -4.25
CA ILE A 11 -35.08 27.17 -3.86
C ILE A 11 -33.90 27.31 -2.89
N LEU A 12 -32.96 28.21 -3.18
CA LEU A 12 -31.83 28.48 -2.28
C LEU A 12 -32.32 28.94 -0.89
N SER A 13 -33.34 29.80 -0.83
CA SER A 13 -33.92 30.24 0.44
C SER A 13 -34.53 29.08 1.22
N VAL A 14 -35.13 28.11 0.54
CA VAL A 14 -35.68 26.90 1.18
C VAL A 14 -34.56 26.01 1.72
N VAL A 15 -33.48 25.80 0.97
CA VAL A 15 -32.29 25.07 1.46
C VAL A 15 -31.76 25.72 2.74
N GLY A 16 -31.67 27.04 2.78
CA GLY A 16 -31.20 27.79 3.95
C GLY A 16 -32.15 27.76 5.16
N ARG A 17 -33.46 27.58 4.94
CA ARG A 17 -34.46 27.46 6.02
C ARG A 17 -34.40 26.12 6.75
N ILE A 18 -33.91 25.07 6.11
CA ILE A 18 -33.83 23.75 6.72
C ILE A 18 -32.62 23.73 7.65
N PHE A 19 -32.87 24.06 8.92
CA PHE A 19 -31.86 23.96 9.96
C PHE A 19 -31.67 22.50 10.40
N GLY A 20 -30.56 21.89 9.99
CA GLY A 20 -30.23 20.49 10.27
C GLY A 20 -28.88 20.33 10.95
N PRO A 21 -28.72 20.74 12.23
CA PRO A 21 -27.41 20.82 12.90
C PRO A 21 -26.70 19.47 13.01
N ILE A 22 -27.47 18.39 13.15
CA ILE A 22 -26.97 17.01 13.24
C ILE A 22 -27.32 16.16 12.01
N GLY A 23 -27.86 16.77 10.95
CA GLY A 23 -28.09 16.10 9.66
C GLY A 23 -29.09 14.95 9.66
N ILE A 24 -30.05 14.89 10.58
CA ILE A 24 -31.06 13.82 10.62
C ILE A 24 -31.84 13.68 9.31
N LEU A 25 -32.22 14.81 8.71
CA LEU A 25 -32.95 14.83 7.43
C LEU A 25 -32.01 14.79 6.22
N GLY A 26 -30.74 14.45 6.42
CA GLY A 26 -29.69 14.45 5.39
C GLY A 26 -30.10 13.79 4.06
N PRO A 27 -30.68 12.58 4.08
CA PRO A 27 -31.13 11.89 2.87
C PRO A 27 -32.25 12.61 2.10
N PHE A 28 -33.12 13.33 2.79
CA PHE A 28 -34.17 14.12 2.13
C PHE A 28 -33.62 15.43 1.57
N VAL A 29 -32.78 16.12 2.35
CA VAL A 29 -32.21 17.44 2.02
C VAL A 29 -31.18 17.37 0.89
N ILE A 30 -30.45 16.26 0.76
CA ILE A 30 -29.42 16.14 -0.28
C ILE A 30 -30.01 16.20 -1.69
N LYS A 31 -31.23 15.68 -1.91
CA LYS A 31 -31.96 15.80 -3.18
C LYS A 31 -32.13 17.27 -3.59
N LEU A 32 -32.49 18.13 -2.64
CA LEU A 32 -32.65 19.55 -2.87
C LEU A 32 -31.31 20.26 -3.16
N LYS A 33 -30.25 19.88 -2.45
CA LYS A 33 -28.90 20.41 -2.69
C LYS A 33 -28.36 20.02 -4.08
N CYS A 34 -28.61 18.79 -4.53
CA CYS A 34 -28.28 18.35 -5.88
C CYS A 34 -29.11 19.10 -6.93
N LEU A 35 -30.42 19.27 -6.72
CA LEU A 35 -31.27 20.08 -7.59
C LEU A 35 -30.74 21.51 -7.74
N LEU A 36 -30.31 22.11 -6.64
CA LEU A 36 -29.69 23.44 -6.66
C LEU A 36 -28.43 23.42 -7.54
N GLN A 37 -27.52 22.47 -7.35
CA GLN A 37 -26.31 22.33 -8.20
C GLN A 37 -26.66 22.18 -9.69
N GLU A 38 -27.70 21.43 -10.04
CA GLU A 38 -28.17 21.30 -11.43
C GLU A 38 -28.61 22.66 -12.00
N LEU A 39 -29.33 23.49 -11.23
CA LEU A 39 -29.74 24.84 -11.66
C LEU A 39 -28.54 25.76 -11.93
N TRP A 40 -27.52 25.70 -11.09
CA TRP A 40 -26.27 26.45 -11.29
C TRP A 40 -25.53 26.00 -12.54
N THR A 41 -25.47 24.69 -12.78
CA THR A 41 -24.76 24.11 -13.92
C THR A 41 -25.44 24.47 -15.25
N LEU A 42 -26.77 24.61 -15.26
CA LEU A 42 -27.53 25.06 -16.42
C LEU A 42 -27.50 26.58 -16.64
N GLY A 43 -26.89 27.37 -15.74
CA GLY A 43 -26.86 28.82 -15.86
C GLY A 43 -28.24 29.49 -15.74
N VAL A 44 -29.18 28.88 -15.00
CA VAL A 44 -30.51 29.48 -14.78
C VAL A 44 -30.36 30.77 -13.98
N GLU A 45 -31.02 31.85 -14.40
CA GLU A 45 -30.98 33.14 -13.70
C GLU A 45 -31.64 33.09 -12.31
N TRP A 46 -31.37 34.09 -11.47
CA TRP A 46 -31.82 34.08 -10.07
C TRP A 46 -33.33 34.03 -9.90
N ASP A 47 -34.03 34.85 -10.66
CA ASP A 47 -35.47 35.10 -10.52
C ASP A 47 -36.27 34.61 -11.73
N SER A 48 -35.62 33.88 -12.65
CA SER A 48 -36.29 33.26 -13.79
C SER A 48 -37.06 32.00 -13.38
N GLU A 49 -38.04 31.66 -14.20
CA GLU A 49 -38.75 30.39 -14.10
C GLU A 49 -37.81 29.18 -14.20
N LEU A 50 -38.10 28.14 -13.40
CA LEU A 50 -37.35 26.88 -13.47
C LEU A 50 -37.65 26.15 -14.80
N PRO A 51 -36.62 25.54 -15.43
CA PRO A 51 -36.82 24.64 -16.56
C PRO A 51 -37.82 23.52 -16.20
N PRO A 52 -38.69 23.07 -17.14
CA PRO A 52 -39.79 22.15 -16.84
C PRO A 52 -39.37 20.89 -16.07
N LYS A 53 -38.23 20.29 -16.47
CA LYS A 53 -37.68 19.10 -15.81
C LYS A 53 -37.28 19.35 -14.35
N LEU A 54 -36.67 20.50 -14.06
CA LEU A 54 -36.22 20.85 -12.71
C LEU A 54 -37.37 21.36 -11.84
N ARG A 55 -38.36 22.01 -12.46
CA ARG A 55 -39.63 22.35 -11.82
C ARG A 55 -40.36 21.11 -11.32
N HIS A 56 -40.45 20.07 -12.14
CA HIS A 56 -41.06 18.80 -11.73
C HIS A 56 -40.32 18.16 -10.55
N LYS A 57 -38.97 18.12 -10.59
CA LYS A 57 -38.16 17.64 -9.46
C LYS A 57 -38.41 18.44 -8.17
N TRP A 58 -38.49 19.76 -8.28
CA TRP A 58 -38.79 20.67 -7.17
C TRP A 58 -40.18 20.38 -6.58
N GLN A 59 -41.21 20.33 -7.43
CA GLN A 59 -42.59 20.10 -7.01
C GLN A 59 -42.76 18.74 -6.33
N GLN A 60 -42.14 17.69 -6.90
CA GLN A 60 -42.13 16.37 -6.28
C GLN A 60 -41.45 16.38 -4.89
N TRP A 61 -40.27 17.00 -4.79
CA TRP A 61 -39.57 17.11 -3.50
C TRP A 61 -40.40 17.92 -2.49
N SER A 62 -41.03 19.00 -2.93
CA SER A 62 -41.86 19.87 -2.09
C SER A 62 -43.13 19.17 -1.60
N SER A 63 -43.78 18.33 -2.44
CA SER A 63 -44.95 17.56 -2.01
C SER A 63 -44.59 16.46 -1.01
N GLU A 64 -43.37 15.91 -1.09
CA GLU A 64 -42.88 14.92 -0.13
C GLU A 64 -42.61 15.53 1.27
N ALA A 65 -42.45 16.86 1.39
CA ALA A 65 -42.03 17.50 2.64
C ALA A 65 -43.05 17.36 3.78
N GLU A 66 -44.34 17.19 3.47
CA GLU A 66 -45.37 16.97 4.50
C GLU A 66 -45.11 15.69 5.29
N GLY A 67 -44.61 14.63 4.64
CA GLY A 67 -44.27 13.37 5.30
C GLY A 67 -43.14 13.47 6.35
N LEU A 68 -42.46 14.62 6.47
CA LEU A 68 -41.47 14.85 7.51
C LEU A 68 -42.10 15.00 8.90
N THR A 69 -43.40 15.31 9.01
CA THR A 69 -44.09 15.45 10.31
C THR A 69 -44.17 14.13 11.07
N GLU A 70 -44.10 13.01 10.36
CA GLU A 70 -44.12 11.66 10.93
C GLU A 70 -42.80 11.26 11.60
N ILE A 71 -41.71 11.98 11.32
CA ILE A 71 -40.40 11.68 11.86
C ILE A 71 -40.31 12.15 13.31
N LYS A 72 -40.23 11.18 14.24
CA LYS A 72 -40.02 11.42 15.67
C LYS A 72 -38.59 11.02 16.05
N ILE A 73 -37.87 11.94 16.68
CA ILE A 73 -36.47 11.71 17.08
C ILE A 73 -36.40 11.64 18.61
N PRO A 74 -35.92 10.52 19.19
CA PRO A 74 -35.68 10.45 20.63
C PRO A 74 -34.58 11.43 21.02
N ARG A 75 -34.82 12.25 22.05
CA ARG A 75 -33.81 13.22 22.54
C ARG A 75 -32.69 12.57 23.33
N PHE A 76 -32.95 11.41 23.93
CA PHE A 76 -32.02 10.70 24.79
C PHE A 76 -31.53 9.43 24.11
N TYR A 77 -30.21 9.27 23.99
CA TYR A 77 -29.62 8.16 23.23
C TYR A 77 -29.86 6.79 23.86
N LEU A 78 -30.05 6.72 25.18
CA LEU A 78 -30.20 5.44 25.89
C LEU A 78 -31.68 5.01 26.00
N GLY A 79 -32.61 5.80 25.46
CA GLY A 79 -34.04 5.49 25.52
C GLY A 79 -34.52 5.34 26.97
N ASN A 80 -35.21 4.24 27.26
CA ASN A 80 -35.74 3.97 28.59
C ASN A 80 -34.88 2.95 29.38
N ILE A 81 -33.60 2.85 29.06
CA ILE A 81 -32.71 1.86 29.68
C ILE A 81 -32.23 2.39 31.03
N ASP A 82 -32.78 1.81 32.09
CA ASP A 82 -32.40 2.06 33.49
C ASP A 82 -31.28 1.11 33.97
N GLN A 83 -30.41 0.68 33.06
CA GLN A 83 -29.30 -0.23 33.35
C GLN A 83 -27.95 0.46 33.19
N GLU A 84 -26.96 0.02 33.96
CA GLU A 84 -25.58 0.45 33.76
C GLU A 84 -25.04 0.00 32.40
N ILE A 85 -24.25 0.87 31.77
CA ILE A 85 -23.65 0.62 30.48
C ILE A 85 -22.25 0.09 30.69
N SER A 86 -21.99 -1.12 30.20
CA SER A 86 -20.67 -1.75 30.26
C SER A 86 -19.73 -1.22 29.17
N LYS A 87 -20.27 -0.84 28.01
CA LYS A 87 -19.44 -0.41 26.86
C LYS A 87 -20.18 0.56 25.94
N CYS A 88 -19.48 1.63 25.52
CA CYS A 88 -19.92 2.54 24.48
C CYS A 88 -19.01 2.51 23.26
N GLU A 89 -19.60 2.61 22.07
CA GLU A 89 -18.90 2.61 20.80
C GLU A 89 -19.57 3.54 19.80
N ILE A 90 -18.79 4.25 18.99
CA ILE A 90 -19.29 5.03 17.84
C ILE A 90 -19.09 4.19 16.58
N ARG A 91 -20.18 4.03 15.81
CA ARG A 91 -20.20 3.28 14.55
C ARG A 91 -20.45 4.24 13.41
N CYS A 92 -19.43 4.44 12.59
CA CYS A 92 -19.47 5.38 11.48
C CYS A 92 -19.63 4.60 10.17
N PHE A 93 -20.57 4.99 9.34
CA PHE A 93 -20.76 4.46 7.99
C PHE A 93 -20.54 5.57 6.99
N SER A 94 -19.94 5.25 5.86
CA SER A 94 -19.66 6.21 4.80
C SER A 94 -19.93 5.62 3.43
N ASP A 95 -20.42 6.45 2.53
CA ASP A 95 -20.73 6.07 1.16
C ASP A 95 -20.62 7.29 0.21
N ALA A 96 -20.43 7.01 -1.07
CA ALA A 96 -20.45 7.99 -2.12
C ALA A 96 -21.15 7.51 -3.39
N SER A 97 -21.78 8.46 -4.06
CA SER A 97 -22.31 8.33 -5.40
C SER A 97 -21.73 9.43 -6.28
N LYS A 98 -22.02 9.40 -7.58
CA LYS A 98 -21.65 10.47 -8.52
C LYS A 98 -22.31 11.81 -8.18
N SER A 99 -23.39 11.81 -7.40
CA SER A 99 -24.17 13.01 -7.08
C SER A 99 -23.81 13.60 -5.71
N ALA A 100 -23.53 12.75 -4.72
CA ALA A 100 -23.23 13.18 -3.36
C ALA A 100 -22.45 12.11 -2.61
N TYR A 101 -21.83 12.50 -1.51
CA TYR A 101 -21.16 11.59 -0.58
C TYR A 101 -21.49 12.00 0.85
N GLY A 102 -21.43 11.04 1.77
CA GLY A 102 -21.84 11.30 3.14
C GLY A 102 -21.39 10.25 4.14
N THR A 103 -21.67 10.56 5.40
CA THR A 103 -21.41 9.67 6.52
C THR A 103 -22.49 9.82 7.58
N ILE A 104 -22.75 8.74 8.30
CA ILE A 104 -23.69 8.65 9.41
C ILE A 104 -23.02 7.95 10.59
N LEU A 105 -23.29 8.43 11.80
CA LEU A 105 -22.74 7.94 13.05
C LEU A 105 -23.86 7.43 13.97
N TYR A 106 -23.66 6.24 14.52
CA TYR A 106 -24.50 5.66 15.55
C TYR A 106 -23.71 5.49 16.84
N LEU A 107 -24.38 5.66 17.97
CA LEU A 107 -23.92 5.21 19.27
C LEU A 107 -24.40 3.77 19.43
N ARG A 108 -23.47 2.83 19.59
CA ARG A 108 -23.75 1.46 19.99
C ARG A 108 -23.33 1.31 21.44
N PHE A 109 -24.20 0.80 22.27
CA PHE A 109 -23.90 0.58 23.68
C PHE A 109 -24.36 -0.80 24.13
N VAL A 110 -23.65 -1.33 25.12
CA VAL A 110 -23.89 -2.65 25.70
C VAL A 110 -24.23 -2.47 27.16
N THR A 111 -25.34 -3.02 27.62
CA THR A 111 -25.72 -2.99 29.03
C THR A 111 -24.96 -4.06 29.82
N CYS A 112 -25.02 -4.01 31.15
CA CYS A 112 -24.49 -5.08 32.00
C CYS A 112 -25.21 -6.44 31.80
N ASN A 113 -26.45 -6.42 31.30
CA ASN A 113 -27.21 -7.63 30.93
C ASN A 113 -26.90 -8.13 29.51
N ILE A 114 -25.87 -7.59 28.86
CA ILE A 114 -25.44 -7.98 27.50
C ILE A 114 -26.48 -7.61 26.42
N GLU A 115 -27.45 -6.73 26.74
CA GLU A 115 -28.33 -6.16 25.73
C GLU A 115 -27.57 -5.11 24.93
N ILE A 116 -27.75 -5.12 23.60
CA ILE A 116 -27.02 -4.24 22.69
C ILE A 116 -28.03 -3.40 21.93
N GLU A 117 -27.88 -2.09 22.07
CA GLU A 117 -28.74 -1.12 21.40
C GLU A 117 -27.93 -0.09 20.61
N THR A 118 -28.64 0.57 19.70
CA THR A 118 -28.07 1.51 18.74
C THR A 118 -28.94 2.74 18.58
N SER A 119 -28.31 3.91 18.62
CA SER A 119 -28.98 5.20 18.50
C SER A 119 -28.28 6.11 17.50
N PHE A 120 -29.04 6.75 16.62
CA PHE A 120 -28.54 7.76 15.69
C PHE A 120 -27.88 8.92 16.46
N ILE A 121 -26.67 9.32 16.09
CA ILE A 121 -26.00 10.50 16.65
C ILE A 121 -26.16 11.69 15.69
N CYS A 122 -25.55 11.56 14.52
CA CYS A 122 -25.55 12.62 13.51
C CYS A 122 -25.19 12.05 12.13
N SER A 123 -25.47 12.83 11.10
CA SER A 123 -25.01 12.56 9.75
C SER A 123 -24.53 13.82 9.06
N LYS A 124 -23.72 13.64 8.00
CA LYS A 124 -23.23 14.74 7.18
C LYS A 124 -23.14 14.30 5.73
N SER A 125 -23.75 15.09 4.85
CA SER A 125 -23.67 14.91 3.39
C SER A 125 -23.10 16.14 2.70
N ARG A 126 -22.46 15.91 1.56
CA ARG A 126 -21.95 16.93 0.65
C ARG A 126 -22.28 16.53 -0.78
N VAL A 127 -22.65 17.52 -1.60
CA VAL A 127 -22.84 17.31 -3.03
C VAL A 127 -21.47 17.03 -3.66
N ALA A 128 -21.42 16.11 -4.63
CA ALA A 128 -20.20 15.78 -5.34
C ALA A 128 -19.66 17.02 -6.09
N PRO A 129 -18.33 17.21 -6.19
CA PRO A 129 -17.76 18.33 -6.93
C PRO A 129 -18.15 18.29 -8.41
N LEU A 130 -18.35 19.47 -9.03
CA LEU A 130 -18.62 19.58 -10.47
C LEU A 130 -17.46 19.05 -11.32
N LYS A 131 -16.22 19.22 -10.85
CA LYS A 131 -15.06 18.58 -11.47
C LYS A 131 -15.17 17.08 -11.22
N SER A 132 -15.42 16.33 -12.30
CA SER A 132 -15.66 14.89 -12.25
C SER A 132 -14.52 14.17 -11.56
N LEU A 133 -14.85 13.49 -10.46
CA LEU A 133 -13.99 12.55 -9.77
C LEU A 133 -14.44 11.12 -10.10
N THR A 134 -13.49 10.19 -10.07
CA THR A 134 -13.82 8.76 -10.15
C THR A 134 -14.59 8.35 -8.89
N LEU A 135 -15.44 7.33 -9.00
CA LEU A 135 -16.22 6.83 -7.86
C LEU A 135 -15.32 6.43 -6.67
N PRO A 136 -14.18 5.74 -6.86
CA PRO A 136 -13.26 5.43 -5.74
C PRO A 136 -12.74 6.67 -5.01
N ARG A 137 -12.45 7.76 -5.73
CA ARG A 137 -12.01 9.03 -5.12
C ARG A 137 -13.11 9.70 -4.30
N LEU A 138 -14.38 9.56 -4.72
CA LEU A 138 -15.53 10.05 -3.96
C LEU A 138 -15.76 9.19 -2.72
N GLU A 139 -15.67 7.86 -2.83
CA GLU A 139 -15.76 6.93 -1.72
C GLU A 139 -14.68 7.23 -0.66
N LEU A 140 -13.42 7.42 -1.06
CA LEU A 140 -12.34 7.85 -0.15
C LEU A 140 -12.60 9.23 0.48
N THR A 141 -13.30 10.11 -0.23
CA THR A 141 -13.67 11.41 0.32
C THR A 141 -14.79 11.27 1.36
N ALA A 142 -15.70 10.30 1.19
CA ALA A 142 -16.72 9.95 2.19
C ALA A 142 -16.08 9.37 3.46
N THR A 143 -15.11 8.47 3.32
CA THR A 143 -14.38 7.91 4.46
C THR A 143 -13.61 8.99 5.22
N LEU A 144 -12.93 9.90 4.51
CA LEU A 144 -12.29 11.06 5.16
C LEU A 144 -13.29 11.95 5.90
N LEU A 145 -14.48 12.19 5.33
CA LEU A 145 -15.55 12.93 6.01
C LEU A 145 -15.99 12.21 7.30
N SER A 146 -16.03 10.88 7.27
CA SER A 146 -16.33 10.02 8.43
C SER A 146 -15.31 10.20 9.55
N ALA A 147 -14.01 10.07 9.25
CA ALA A 147 -12.93 10.25 10.23
C ALA A 147 -12.97 11.62 10.90
N ARG A 148 -13.16 12.68 10.11
CA ARG A 148 -13.28 14.06 10.62
C ARG A 148 -14.50 14.24 11.51
N LEU A 149 -15.67 13.74 11.09
CA LEU A 149 -16.90 13.88 11.86
C LEU A 149 -16.82 13.10 13.17
N ALA A 150 -16.29 11.86 13.14
CA ALA A 150 -16.12 11.04 14.33
C ALA A 150 -15.17 11.70 15.34
N LYS A 151 -14.07 12.30 14.90
CA LYS A 151 -13.17 13.05 15.77
C LYS A 151 -13.88 14.23 16.45
N GLN A 152 -14.68 14.99 15.69
CA GLN A 152 -15.47 16.10 16.23
C GLN A 152 -16.51 15.61 17.25
N VAL A 153 -17.28 14.58 16.91
CA VAL A 153 -18.31 14.02 17.79
C VAL A 153 -17.69 13.45 19.07
N SER A 154 -16.60 12.69 18.96
CA SER A 154 -15.89 12.14 20.11
C SER A 154 -15.40 13.22 21.06
N SER A 155 -14.93 14.37 20.55
CA SER A 155 -14.55 15.50 21.41
C SER A 155 -15.72 16.20 22.12
N CYS A 156 -16.95 16.02 21.64
CA CYS A 156 -18.16 16.59 22.24
C CYS A 156 -18.84 15.63 23.24
N LEU A 157 -18.57 14.33 23.16
CA LEU A 157 -19.12 13.35 24.09
C LEU A 157 -18.37 13.44 25.43
N LYS A 158 -19.12 13.36 26.53
CA LYS A 158 -18.59 13.43 27.91
C LYS A 158 -18.18 12.05 28.46
N PHE A 159 -18.06 11.06 27.59
CA PHE A 159 -17.72 9.69 27.95
C PHE A 159 -16.87 9.07 26.85
N ASP A 160 -16.05 8.10 27.25
CA ASP A 160 -15.18 7.39 26.31
C ASP A 160 -15.99 6.39 25.48
N ALA A 161 -15.77 6.42 24.17
CA ALA A 161 -16.39 5.49 23.24
C ALA A 161 -15.38 5.06 22.18
N ASN A 162 -15.27 3.74 21.98
CA ASN A 162 -14.42 3.20 20.92
C ASN A 162 -15.03 3.50 19.56
N ILE A 163 -14.23 3.93 18.59
CA ILE A 163 -14.72 4.33 17.28
C ILE A 163 -14.40 3.24 16.26
N TYR A 164 -15.38 2.87 15.45
CA TYR A 164 -15.23 1.96 14.32
C TYR A 164 -15.87 2.54 13.07
N TYR A 165 -15.24 2.26 11.93
CA TYR A 165 -15.62 2.83 10.64
C TYR A 165 -15.97 1.72 9.66
N TRP A 166 -16.99 1.97 8.85
CA TRP A 166 -17.53 1.06 7.86
C TRP A 166 -17.65 1.74 6.49
N THR A 167 -17.25 1.02 5.47
CA THR A 167 -17.45 1.38 4.06
C THR A 167 -17.73 0.11 3.25
N ASP A 168 -18.52 0.22 2.21
CA ASP A 168 -18.73 -0.82 1.20
C ASP A 168 -17.75 -0.71 0.02
N SER A 169 -16.91 0.34 0.01
CA SER A 169 -15.81 0.47 -0.94
C SER A 169 -14.62 -0.36 -0.48
N ARG A 170 -14.44 -1.54 -1.10
CA ARG A 170 -13.21 -2.34 -0.93
C ARG A 170 -11.96 -1.52 -1.25
N ILE A 171 -12.01 -0.70 -2.31
CA ILE A 171 -10.88 0.14 -2.74
C ILE A 171 -10.48 1.12 -1.63
N SER A 172 -11.45 1.85 -1.07
CA SER A 172 -11.18 2.79 0.03
C SER A 172 -10.68 2.07 1.27
N TYR A 173 -11.27 0.92 1.61
CA TYR A 173 -10.83 0.06 2.70
C TYR A 173 -9.35 -0.36 2.56
N TYR A 174 -8.93 -0.80 1.36
CA TYR A 174 -7.54 -1.15 1.10
C TYR A 174 -6.60 0.07 1.14
N TRP A 175 -6.98 1.18 0.52
CA TRP A 175 -6.16 2.40 0.54
C TRP A 175 -5.89 2.91 1.96
N ILE A 176 -6.89 2.87 2.84
CA ILE A 176 -6.73 3.31 4.24
C ILE A 176 -5.75 2.43 5.01
N ARG A 177 -5.70 1.13 4.72
CA ARG A 177 -4.80 0.16 5.36
C ARG A 177 -3.42 0.05 4.71
N GLY A 178 -3.26 0.57 3.50
CA GLY A 178 -1.99 0.56 2.77
C GLY A 178 -1.02 1.66 3.21
N ASP A 179 0.21 1.59 2.69
CA ASP A 179 1.17 2.68 2.82
C ASP A 179 0.73 3.87 1.95
N SER A 180 0.34 4.96 2.62
CA SER A 180 -0.08 6.19 1.96
C SER A 180 0.99 6.78 1.02
N SER A 181 2.27 6.51 1.29
CA SER A 181 3.39 7.04 0.50
C SER A 181 3.45 6.49 -0.92
N ALA A 182 2.81 5.34 -1.16
CA ALA A 182 2.79 4.65 -2.44
C ALA A 182 1.70 5.15 -3.40
N PHE A 183 0.79 6.03 -2.96
CA PHE A 183 -0.32 6.51 -3.79
C PHE A 183 -0.06 7.88 -4.42
N LYS A 184 -0.77 8.17 -5.52
CA LYS A 184 -0.78 9.49 -6.14
C LYS A 184 -1.25 10.59 -5.16
N PRO A 185 -0.86 11.86 -5.34
CA PRO A 185 -1.06 12.92 -4.35
C PRO A 185 -2.50 13.07 -3.81
N TYR A 186 -3.51 12.90 -4.67
CA TYR A 186 -4.91 13.03 -4.26
C TYR A 186 -5.32 11.98 -3.21
N ILE A 187 -4.91 10.73 -3.43
CA ILE A 187 -5.20 9.58 -2.57
C ILE A 187 -4.30 9.65 -1.34
N LYS A 188 -2.98 9.82 -1.54
CA LYS A 188 -1.98 9.94 -0.48
C LYS A 188 -2.38 10.94 0.60
N ASN A 189 -2.70 12.17 0.21
CA ASN A 189 -3.01 13.23 1.19
C ASN A 189 -4.26 12.90 2.03
N ARG A 190 -5.27 12.26 1.42
CA ARG A 190 -6.50 11.87 2.13
C ARG A 190 -6.28 10.67 3.03
N VAL A 191 -5.56 9.66 2.55
CA VAL A 191 -5.21 8.47 3.34
C VAL A 191 -4.35 8.89 4.54
N GLN A 192 -3.35 9.75 4.35
CA GLN A 192 -2.54 10.29 5.45
C GLN A 192 -3.41 10.98 6.49
N GLU A 193 -4.34 11.82 6.08
CA GLU A 193 -5.25 12.49 7.01
C GLU A 193 -6.16 11.49 7.74
N ILE A 194 -6.69 10.47 7.06
CA ILE A 194 -7.48 9.41 7.69
C ILE A 194 -6.64 8.65 8.74
N GLN A 195 -5.40 8.30 8.41
CA GLN A 195 -4.46 7.59 9.28
C GLN A 195 -4.02 8.43 10.49
N LEU A 196 -4.01 9.76 10.36
CA LEU A 196 -3.76 10.69 11.48
C LEU A 196 -4.98 10.82 12.40
N LEU A 197 -6.20 10.70 11.86
CA LEU A 197 -7.45 10.86 12.60
C LEU A 197 -7.97 9.56 13.22
N SER A 198 -7.56 8.42 12.69
CA SER A 198 -8.06 7.09 13.07
C SER A 198 -7.02 5.99 12.83
N ASP A 199 -7.10 4.91 13.61
CA ASP A 199 -6.28 3.73 13.39
C ASP A 199 -6.83 2.93 12.18
N PRO A 200 -6.01 2.59 11.17
CA PRO A 200 -6.42 1.72 10.05
C PRO A 200 -7.10 0.41 10.45
N MET A 201 -6.78 -0.14 11.62
CA MET A 201 -7.40 -1.37 12.14
C MET A 201 -8.85 -1.18 12.59
N GLN A 202 -9.28 0.05 12.84
CA GLN A 202 -10.68 0.39 13.19
C GLN A 202 -11.60 0.39 11.95
N TRP A 203 -11.04 0.41 10.75
CA TRP A 203 -11.79 0.37 9.49
C TRP A 203 -12.17 -1.05 9.11
N ARG A 204 -13.41 -1.21 8.64
CA ARG A 204 -14.04 -2.48 8.24
C ARG A 204 -14.84 -2.31 6.96
N HIS A 205 -15.05 -3.42 6.27
CA HIS A 205 -15.91 -3.47 5.08
C HIS A 205 -17.30 -4.02 5.43
N CYS A 206 -18.36 -3.35 4.97
CA CYS A 206 -19.75 -3.85 5.05
C CYS A 206 -20.36 -4.04 3.64
N PRO A 207 -21.35 -4.94 3.47
CA PRO A 207 -22.11 -5.00 2.23
C PRO A 207 -22.84 -3.68 1.96
N GLY A 208 -22.90 -3.23 0.71
CA GLY A 208 -23.58 -1.97 0.36
C GLY A 208 -25.07 -1.95 0.70
N LYS A 209 -25.76 -3.10 0.66
CA LYS A 209 -27.17 -3.22 1.09
C LYS A 209 -27.37 -2.92 2.58
N ASP A 210 -26.32 -3.11 3.38
CA ASP A 210 -26.32 -2.88 4.82
C ASP A 210 -25.71 -1.51 5.17
N ASN A 211 -25.34 -0.69 4.18
CA ASN A 211 -24.70 0.59 4.38
C ASN A 211 -25.75 1.72 4.45
N PRO A 212 -26.11 2.25 5.64
CA PRO A 212 -27.09 3.33 5.76
C PRO A 212 -26.64 4.64 5.10
N ALA A 213 -25.33 4.82 4.85
CA ALA A 213 -24.82 6.01 4.18
C ALA A 213 -25.23 6.09 2.68
N ASP A 214 -25.67 4.99 2.06
CA ASP A 214 -26.20 5.00 0.68
C ASP A 214 -27.41 5.95 0.53
N LEU A 215 -28.23 6.05 1.58
CA LEU A 215 -29.34 7.01 1.65
C LEU A 215 -28.85 8.47 1.60
N LEU A 216 -27.66 8.77 2.11
CA LEU A 216 -27.07 10.12 2.05
C LEU A 216 -26.46 10.43 0.70
N SER A 217 -25.87 9.44 0.04
CA SER A 217 -25.21 9.62 -1.24
C SER A 217 -26.21 9.69 -2.40
N ARG A 218 -27.36 9.00 -2.30
CA ARG A 218 -28.40 8.96 -3.34
C ARG A 218 -29.62 9.83 -3.02
N GLY A 219 -29.94 9.98 -1.74
CA GLY A 219 -31.15 10.64 -1.27
C GLY A 219 -32.40 9.75 -1.30
N THR A 220 -33.40 10.09 -0.48
CA THR A 220 -34.69 9.37 -0.41
C THR A 220 -35.86 10.34 -0.19
N SER A 221 -37.10 9.85 -0.32
CA SER A 221 -38.30 10.63 0.00
C SER A 221 -38.55 10.67 1.52
N ALA A 222 -39.32 11.64 2.00
CA ALA A 222 -39.63 11.77 3.43
C ALA A 222 -40.36 10.53 3.98
N VAL A 223 -41.35 10.02 3.25
CA VAL A 223 -42.13 8.82 3.65
C VAL A 223 -41.23 7.60 3.79
N LYS A 224 -40.35 7.37 2.78
CA LYS A 224 -39.40 6.27 2.83
C LYS A 224 -38.39 6.44 3.95
N LEU A 225 -37.94 7.68 4.22
CA LEU A 225 -37.01 7.97 5.32
C LEU A 225 -37.64 7.69 6.68
N ALA A 226 -38.90 8.10 6.88
CA ALA A 226 -39.61 7.89 8.14
C ALA A 226 -39.73 6.40 8.51
N GLN A 227 -39.90 5.53 7.51
CA GLN A 227 -40.07 4.08 7.68
C GLN A 227 -38.75 3.29 7.56
N ASN A 228 -37.60 3.96 7.46
CA ASN A 228 -36.33 3.28 7.16
C ASN A 228 -35.58 2.85 8.43
N GLU A 229 -35.79 1.61 8.87
CA GLU A 229 -35.10 1.03 10.03
C GLU A 229 -33.57 1.08 9.92
N LEU A 230 -33.03 0.85 8.72
CA LEU A 230 -31.59 0.90 8.48
C LEU A 230 -31.02 2.30 8.75
N TRP A 231 -31.75 3.36 8.41
CA TRP A 231 -31.34 4.74 8.69
C TRP A 231 -31.37 5.06 10.20
N TRP A 232 -32.41 4.64 10.90
CA TRP A 232 -32.63 5.02 12.30
C TRP A 232 -31.81 4.19 13.29
N HIS A 233 -31.61 2.90 13.01
CA HIS A 233 -30.97 1.96 13.92
C HIS A 233 -29.66 1.38 13.37
N GLY A 234 -29.33 1.65 12.11
CA GLY A 234 -28.20 0.99 11.46
C GLY A 234 -28.53 -0.47 11.12
N PRO A 235 -27.56 -1.23 10.58
CA PRO A 235 -27.82 -2.60 10.17
C PRO A 235 -28.07 -3.52 11.37
N PRO A 236 -28.96 -4.53 11.24
CA PRO A 236 -29.40 -5.36 12.37
C PRO A 236 -28.26 -6.04 13.13
N TRP A 237 -27.20 -6.42 12.43
CA TRP A 237 -26.02 -7.06 13.04
C TRP A 237 -25.25 -6.15 14.01
N LEU A 238 -25.47 -4.83 14.02
CA LEU A 238 -24.91 -3.96 15.06
C LEU A 238 -25.49 -4.25 16.44
N LYS A 239 -26.74 -4.74 16.52
CA LYS A 239 -27.37 -5.18 17.76
C LYS A 239 -26.92 -6.57 18.20
N LEU A 240 -26.03 -7.21 17.44
CA LEU A 240 -25.45 -8.51 17.77
C LEU A 240 -24.01 -8.37 18.26
N THR A 241 -23.47 -9.48 18.75
CA THR A 241 -22.06 -9.59 19.12
C THR A 241 -21.16 -9.46 17.87
N PRO A 242 -19.88 -9.07 18.05
CA PRO A 242 -18.93 -8.90 16.94
C PRO A 242 -18.71 -10.14 16.06
N ASP A 243 -19.09 -11.33 16.53
CA ASP A 243 -18.99 -12.60 15.76
C ASP A 243 -19.95 -12.63 14.56
N HIS A 244 -21.05 -11.88 14.64
CA HIS A 244 -22.09 -11.84 13.61
C HIS A 244 -21.87 -10.71 12.58
N TRP A 245 -20.78 -9.95 12.71
CA TRP A 245 -20.50 -8.83 11.81
C TRP A 245 -19.88 -9.29 10.49
N PRO A 246 -20.13 -8.55 9.40
CA PRO A 246 -19.56 -8.89 8.11
C PRO A 246 -18.01 -8.84 8.12
N ASN A 247 -17.41 -9.76 7.36
CA ASN A 247 -15.98 -9.79 7.01
C ASN A 247 -14.99 -9.95 8.18
N ARG A 248 -15.28 -10.82 9.15
CA ARG A 248 -14.35 -11.15 10.24
C ARG A 248 -13.06 -11.87 9.79
N HIS A 249 -13.08 -12.53 8.61
CA HIS A 249 -12.04 -13.48 8.18
C HIS A 249 -11.62 -13.38 6.70
N ARG A 250 -11.65 -12.20 6.08
CA ARG A 250 -11.16 -12.04 4.69
C ARG A 250 -9.93 -11.13 4.65
N ASP A 251 -8.78 -11.70 4.99
CA ASP A 251 -7.50 -11.26 4.45
C ASP A 251 -7.44 -11.68 2.98
N ILE A 252 -8.22 -11.00 2.12
CA ILE A 252 -8.05 -11.17 0.69
C ILE A 252 -6.99 -10.15 0.27
N LEU A 253 -5.77 -10.67 0.14
CA LEU A 253 -4.73 -10.15 -0.74
C LEU A 253 -5.26 -10.17 -2.18
N ASP A 254 -5.95 -9.11 -2.59
CA ASP A 254 -6.10 -8.81 -4.02
C ASP A 254 -5.11 -7.69 -4.32
N SER A 255 -3.86 -8.08 -4.60
CA SER A 255 -2.79 -7.20 -5.09
C SER A 255 -3.16 -6.49 -6.42
N GLU A 256 -4.32 -6.79 -7.01
CA GLU A 256 -4.75 -6.32 -8.32
C GLU A 256 -5.74 -5.15 -8.27
N LEU A 257 -6.30 -4.78 -7.10
CA LEU A 257 -7.43 -3.84 -7.04
C LEU A 257 -7.09 -2.36 -7.30
N CYS A 258 -5.83 -1.96 -7.51
CA CYS A 258 -5.51 -0.55 -7.79
C CYS A 258 -4.10 -0.27 -8.36
N SER A 259 -3.69 -0.95 -9.42
CA SER A 259 -2.42 -0.61 -10.10
C SER A 259 -2.40 0.84 -10.64
N GLU A 260 -3.55 1.39 -11.05
CA GLU A 260 -3.62 2.71 -11.71
C GLU A 260 -3.41 3.92 -10.77
N GLU A 261 -3.78 3.82 -9.49
CA GLU A 261 -3.70 4.94 -8.52
C GLU A 261 -2.50 4.83 -7.56
N LEU A 262 -1.75 3.73 -7.66
CA LEU A 262 -0.39 3.67 -7.15
C LEU A 262 0.45 4.67 -7.94
N GLU A 263 1.31 5.41 -7.24
CA GLU A 263 2.45 6.01 -7.90
C GLU A 263 3.26 4.85 -8.46
N HIS A 264 3.28 4.73 -9.78
CA HIS A 264 4.40 4.12 -10.45
C HIS A 264 5.58 5.01 -10.10
N ARG A 265 6.19 4.74 -8.95
CA ARG A 265 7.62 4.94 -8.80
C ARG A 265 8.19 3.97 -9.80
N SER A 266 8.25 4.39 -11.07
CA SER A 266 9.34 3.96 -11.91
C SER A 266 10.54 4.16 -11.01
N SER A 267 11.14 3.06 -10.57
CA SER A 267 12.56 3.12 -10.36
C SER A 267 13.07 3.58 -11.72
N VAL A 268 13.20 4.88 -11.88
CA VAL A 268 14.15 5.43 -12.81
C VAL A 268 15.43 4.83 -12.24
N HIS A 269 15.79 3.65 -12.75
CA HIS A 269 17.17 3.34 -12.95
C HIS A 269 17.63 4.48 -13.83
N VAL A 270 18.00 5.58 -13.19
CA VAL A 270 18.91 6.52 -13.79
C VAL A 270 20.06 5.58 -14.12
N ALA A 271 20.23 5.30 -15.41
CA ALA A 271 21.48 4.79 -15.91
C ALA A 271 22.47 5.92 -15.68
N VAL A 272 22.79 6.19 -14.42
CA VAL A 272 24.01 6.85 -14.09
C VAL A 272 25.01 5.79 -14.51
N THR A 273 25.74 6.07 -15.58
CA THR A 273 27.09 5.56 -15.75
C THR A 273 27.95 6.12 -14.61
N GLN A 274 27.56 5.83 -13.36
CA GLN A 274 28.43 5.89 -12.21
C GLN A 274 29.11 4.54 -12.26
N GLN A 275 30.42 4.55 -12.46
CA GLN A 275 31.27 3.47 -12.00
C GLN A 275 30.78 3.14 -10.59
N ARG A 276 30.13 1.98 -10.42
CA ARG A 276 29.73 1.52 -9.09
C ARG A 276 31.01 1.48 -8.28
N GLU A 277 31.13 2.32 -7.26
CA GLU A 277 32.17 2.14 -6.26
C GLU A 277 32.03 0.71 -5.74
N ALA A 278 33.12 -0.06 -5.85
CA ALA A 278 33.09 -1.46 -5.43
C ALA A 278 32.67 -1.53 -3.96
N LEU A 279 31.68 -2.39 -3.64
CA LEU A 279 31.15 -2.57 -2.27
C LEU A 279 32.26 -2.84 -1.24
N VAL A 280 33.38 -3.42 -1.69
CA VAL A 280 34.62 -3.60 -0.94
C VAL A 280 35.76 -3.19 -1.86
N ASP A 281 36.56 -2.21 -1.46
CA ASP A 281 37.77 -1.84 -2.20
C ASP A 281 38.92 -2.81 -1.86
N ILE A 282 39.32 -3.61 -2.84
CA ILE A 282 40.38 -4.62 -2.70
C ILE A 282 41.75 -4.00 -2.36
N ASN A 283 42.00 -2.76 -2.78
CA ASN A 283 43.30 -2.11 -2.59
C ASN A 283 43.59 -1.81 -1.12
N ARG A 284 42.57 -1.84 -0.25
CA ARG A 284 42.69 -1.65 1.20
C ARG A 284 43.16 -2.89 1.94
N PHE A 285 43.32 -4.02 1.26
CA PHE A 285 43.66 -5.30 1.89
C PHE A 285 45.07 -5.75 1.52
N SER A 286 45.83 -6.16 2.54
CA SER A 286 47.14 -6.81 2.41
C SER A 286 47.11 -8.32 2.65
N SER A 287 45.93 -8.89 2.96
CA SER A 287 45.76 -10.31 3.24
C SER A 287 44.47 -10.84 2.61
N LEU A 288 44.59 -11.90 1.80
CA LEU A 288 43.44 -12.57 1.18
C LEU A 288 42.45 -13.10 2.24
N LYS A 289 42.95 -13.63 3.36
CA LYS A 289 42.11 -14.11 4.46
C LYS A 289 41.23 -13.01 5.05
N LYS A 290 41.78 -11.79 5.20
CA LYS A 290 41.01 -10.63 5.69
C LYS A 290 39.97 -10.20 4.66
N LEU A 291 40.36 -10.12 3.38
CA LEU A 291 39.46 -9.78 2.28
C LEU A 291 38.24 -10.72 2.24
N LEU A 292 38.46 -12.03 2.19
CA LEU A 292 37.38 -13.02 2.11
C LEU A 292 36.45 -12.97 3.33
N LYS A 293 37.01 -12.82 4.55
CA LYS A 293 36.19 -12.69 5.76
C LYS A 293 35.35 -11.41 5.76
N THR A 294 35.92 -10.28 5.36
CA THR A 294 35.17 -9.02 5.28
C THR A 294 34.06 -9.12 4.25
N THR A 295 34.33 -9.68 3.07
CA THR A 295 33.31 -9.90 2.03
C THR A 295 32.21 -10.85 2.49
N ALA A 296 32.55 -11.95 3.19
CA ALA A 296 31.57 -12.86 3.75
C ALA A 296 30.63 -12.19 4.77
N TRP A 297 31.17 -11.35 5.67
CA TRP A 297 30.36 -10.55 6.60
C TRP A 297 29.41 -9.58 5.87
N VAL A 298 29.89 -8.92 4.82
CA VAL A 298 29.06 -8.02 4.00
C VAL A 298 27.91 -8.80 3.35
N PHE A 299 28.17 -9.98 2.80
CA PHE A 299 27.12 -10.82 2.21
C PHE A 299 26.11 -11.30 3.24
N ARG A 300 26.56 -11.73 4.41
CA ARG A 300 25.66 -12.12 5.51
C ARG A 300 24.78 -10.94 5.94
N PHE A 301 25.34 -9.74 6.08
CA PHE A 301 24.58 -8.54 6.40
C PHE A 301 23.52 -8.24 5.33
N VAL A 302 23.88 -8.26 4.06
CA VAL A 302 22.96 -8.03 2.94
C VAL A 302 21.84 -9.08 2.91
N ASN A 303 22.16 -10.35 3.16
CA ASN A 303 21.17 -11.42 3.21
C ASN A 303 20.21 -11.25 4.40
N ASN A 304 20.72 -10.93 5.58
CA ASN A 304 19.92 -10.69 6.79
C ASN A 304 19.04 -9.43 6.68
N ALA A 305 19.46 -8.42 5.90
CA ALA A 305 18.65 -7.22 5.66
C ALA A 305 17.50 -7.47 4.67
N ARG A 306 17.59 -8.52 3.83
CA ARG A 306 16.61 -8.86 2.79
C ARG A 306 15.62 -9.94 3.21
N ASN A 307 15.93 -10.73 4.23
CA ASN A 307 15.13 -11.88 4.66
C ASN A 307 14.59 -11.73 6.09
N ILE A 308 13.40 -12.31 6.34
CA ILE A 308 12.74 -12.32 7.65
C ILE A 308 13.49 -13.25 8.64
N TYR A 309 14.08 -14.33 8.12
CA TYR A 309 14.90 -15.27 8.89
C TYR A 309 16.36 -14.81 8.88
N LYS A 310 16.90 -14.46 10.05
CA LYS A 310 18.26 -13.94 10.22
C LYS A 310 19.21 -15.07 10.60
N SER A 311 20.35 -15.18 9.92
CA SER A 311 21.48 -15.98 10.42
C SER A 311 22.14 -15.22 11.59
N MET A 312 22.16 -15.83 12.76
CA MET A 312 22.71 -15.28 14.02
C MET A 312 24.04 -15.90 14.45
N ASP A 313 24.72 -16.64 13.56
CA ASP A 313 25.96 -17.32 13.92
C ASP A 313 27.09 -16.32 14.20
N PHE A 314 27.85 -16.55 15.28
CA PHE A 314 28.99 -15.70 15.65
C PHE A 314 30.21 -15.88 14.74
N TYR A 315 30.30 -16.99 14.01
CA TYR A 315 31.43 -17.34 13.15
C TYR A 315 31.01 -17.40 11.68
N ILE A 316 31.93 -17.06 10.77
CA ILE A 316 31.76 -17.25 9.32
C ILE A 316 31.99 -18.73 9.00
N THR A 317 31.09 -19.33 8.24
CA THR A 317 31.19 -20.73 7.81
C THR A 317 32.18 -20.90 6.65
N ALA A 318 32.63 -22.14 6.41
CA ALA A 318 33.49 -22.43 5.26
C ALA A 318 32.81 -22.06 3.93
N ASP A 319 31.50 -22.33 3.81
CA ASP A 319 30.71 -22.03 2.62
C ASP A 319 30.64 -20.54 2.33
N GLU A 320 30.52 -19.69 3.35
CA GLU A 320 30.51 -18.23 3.16
C GLU A 320 31.87 -17.69 2.72
N ILE A 321 32.97 -18.27 3.22
CA ILE A 321 34.32 -17.92 2.74
C ILE A 321 34.48 -18.37 1.28
N GLN A 322 33.99 -19.56 0.94
CA GLN A 322 34.04 -20.08 -0.43
C GLN A 322 33.19 -19.22 -1.38
N ASN A 323 32.01 -18.78 -0.96
CA ASN A 323 31.15 -17.87 -1.71
C ASN A 323 31.81 -16.50 -1.92
N ALA A 324 32.51 -15.98 -0.91
CA ALA A 324 33.30 -14.76 -1.04
C ALA A 324 34.46 -14.94 -2.03
N GLU A 325 35.14 -16.09 -2.02
CA GLU A 325 36.23 -16.38 -2.96
C GLU A 325 35.70 -16.46 -4.40
N TYR A 326 34.59 -17.17 -4.61
CA TYR A 326 33.94 -17.24 -5.92
C TYR A 326 33.47 -15.87 -6.44
N PHE A 327 32.95 -15.02 -5.57
CA PHE A 327 32.58 -13.66 -5.94
C PHE A 327 33.78 -12.89 -6.49
N TRP A 328 34.91 -12.90 -5.77
CA TRP A 328 36.10 -12.18 -6.21
C TRP A 328 36.69 -12.72 -7.51
N LEU A 329 36.70 -14.05 -7.68
CA LEU A 329 37.11 -14.67 -8.94
C LEU A 329 36.26 -14.16 -10.12
N LYS A 330 34.93 -14.13 -9.96
CA LYS A 330 34.02 -13.61 -10.98
C LYS A 330 34.20 -12.12 -11.23
N CYS A 331 34.40 -11.32 -10.19
CA CYS A 331 34.62 -9.88 -10.33
C CYS A 331 35.88 -9.59 -11.13
N VAL A 332 37.00 -10.24 -10.79
CA VAL A 332 38.28 -10.07 -11.49
C VAL A 332 38.16 -10.56 -12.93
N GLN A 333 37.54 -11.71 -13.17
CA GLN A 333 37.36 -12.21 -14.53
C GLN A 333 36.45 -11.30 -15.36
N SER A 334 35.40 -10.74 -14.77
CA SER A 334 34.52 -9.79 -15.47
C SER A 334 35.21 -8.47 -15.77
N GLU A 335 36.13 -8.02 -14.90
CA GLU A 335 36.90 -6.80 -15.11
C GLU A 335 37.90 -6.94 -16.26
N PHE A 336 38.63 -8.05 -16.32
CA PHE A 336 39.74 -8.22 -17.27
C PHE A 336 39.37 -9.01 -18.54
N TYR A 337 38.38 -9.90 -18.48
CA TYR A 337 38.00 -10.82 -19.56
C TYR A 337 36.51 -10.70 -19.94
N SER A 338 35.91 -9.51 -19.77
CA SER A 338 34.48 -9.26 -20.07
C SER A 338 34.10 -9.64 -21.50
N ALA A 339 34.93 -9.28 -22.48
CA ALA A 339 34.67 -9.56 -23.90
C ALA A 339 34.71 -11.06 -24.19
N GLU A 340 35.66 -11.78 -23.61
CA GLU A 340 35.80 -13.23 -23.74
C GLU A 340 34.65 -13.97 -23.06
N ILE A 341 34.25 -13.54 -21.86
CA ILE A 341 33.10 -14.14 -21.15
C ILE A 341 31.81 -13.95 -21.96
N LEU A 342 31.60 -12.76 -22.55
CA LEU A 342 30.42 -12.49 -23.39
C LEU A 342 30.41 -13.39 -24.63
N ALA A 343 31.54 -13.49 -25.34
CA ALA A 343 31.67 -14.37 -26.50
C ALA A 343 31.40 -15.84 -26.14
N LEU A 344 31.98 -16.35 -25.05
CA LEU A 344 31.76 -17.73 -24.61
C LEU A 344 30.30 -17.99 -24.19
N LYS A 345 29.63 -17.02 -23.56
CA LYS A 345 28.19 -17.14 -23.23
C LYS A 345 27.30 -17.19 -24.48
N GLN A 346 27.72 -16.55 -25.57
CA GLN A 346 27.02 -16.53 -26.84
C GLN A 346 27.42 -17.68 -27.77
N ASN A 347 28.27 -18.62 -27.29
CA ASN A 347 28.88 -19.69 -28.09
C ASN A 347 29.66 -19.17 -29.32
N GLU A 348 30.21 -17.96 -29.23
CA GLU A 348 31.02 -17.36 -30.27
C GLU A 348 32.51 -17.71 -30.09
N GLN A 349 33.25 -17.74 -31.21
CA GLN A 349 34.70 -17.96 -31.15
C GLN A 349 35.42 -16.73 -30.60
N LEU A 350 36.40 -16.96 -29.72
CA LEU A 350 37.25 -15.89 -29.21
C LEU A 350 38.05 -15.21 -30.32
N ARG A 351 38.11 -13.87 -30.24
CA ARG A 351 38.91 -13.03 -31.13
C ARG A 351 40.37 -13.51 -31.13
N SER A 352 41.01 -13.50 -32.30
CA SER A 352 42.42 -13.87 -32.45
C SER A 352 43.38 -13.01 -31.59
N SER A 353 42.95 -11.82 -31.19
CA SER A 353 43.69 -10.89 -30.34
C SER A 353 43.60 -11.18 -28.84
N SER A 354 42.82 -12.17 -28.40
CA SER A 354 42.67 -12.48 -26.98
C SER A 354 43.88 -13.23 -26.44
N GLU A 355 44.49 -12.73 -25.35
CA GLU A 355 45.67 -13.32 -24.70
C GLU A 355 45.42 -14.75 -24.21
N ILE A 356 44.18 -15.03 -23.81
CA ILE A 356 43.78 -16.32 -23.23
C ILE A 356 43.29 -17.33 -24.26
N LYS A 357 43.19 -16.98 -25.56
CA LYS A 357 42.73 -17.90 -26.60
C LYS A 357 43.59 -19.17 -26.70
N SER A 358 44.89 -19.02 -26.48
CA SER A 358 45.86 -20.13 -26.46
C SER A 358 45.64 -21.12 -25.30
N LEU A 359 44.96 -20.68 -24.24
CA LEU A 359 44.63 -21.48 -23.05
C LEU A 359 43.33 -22.28 -23.21
N VAL A 360 42.68 -22.22 -24.38
CA VAL A 360 41.41 -22.92 -24.66
C VAL A 360 40.39 -22.70 -23.52
N PRO A 361 39.98 -21.46 -23.25
CA PRO A 361 39.18 -21.13 -22.09
C PRO A 361 37.73 -21.59 -22.30
N TYR A 362 37.08 -22.03 -21.23
CA TYR A 362 35.66 -22.36 -21.20
C TYR A 362 35.02 -21.86 -19.90
N LEU A 363 33.69 -21.76 -19.89
CA LEU A 363 32.93 -21.42 -18.69
C LEU A 363 32.42 -22.69 -18.02
N ASP A 364 32.66 -22.82 -16.71
CA ASP A 364 32.09 -23.92 -15.92
C ASP A 364 30.60 -23.67 -15.56
N GLU A 365 29.97 -24.64 -14.90
CA GLU A 365 28.57 -24.55 -14.43
C GLU A 365 28.33 -23.33 -13.53
N ASN A 366 29.37 -22.86 -12.84
CA ASN A 366 29.32 -21.69 -11.98
C ASN A 366 29.62 -20.38 -12.72
N ASN A 367 29.75 -20.38 -14.06
CA ASN A 367 30.16 -19.24 -14.88
C ASN A 367 31.55 -18.68 -14.53
N LEU A 368 32.50 -19.52 -14.14
CA LEU A 368 33.91 -19.16 -13.98
C LEU A 368 34.70 -19.54 -15.22
N LEU A 369 35.60 -18.65 -15.62
CA LEU A 369 36.49 -18.88 -16.73
C LEU A 369 37.63 -19.82 -16.31
N ARG A 370 37.67 -20.99 -16.92
CA ARG A 370 38.63 -22.05 -16.63
C ARG A 370 39.38 -22.47 -17.88
N LEU A 371 40.56 -23.02 -17.67
CA LEU A 371 41.41 -23.64 -18.67
C LEU A 371 40.97 -25.08 -18.91
N THR A 372 40.95 -25.51 -20.18
CA THR A 372 40.85 -26.94 -20.53
C THR A 372 42.12 -27.39 -21.24
N GLY A 373 42.45 -28.67 -21.18
CA GLY A 373 43.71 -29.13 -21.79
C GLY A 373 44.06 -30.60 -21.55
N ARG A 374 45.37 -30.89 -21.56
CA ARG A 374 45.93 -32.25 -21.62
C ARG A 374 45.75 -33.08 -20.35
N LEU A 375 45.24 -32.49 -19.27
CA LEU A 375 45.08 -33.15 -17.96
C LEU A 375 43.70 -33.81 -17.77
N LEU A 376 42.86 -33.87 -18.81
CA LEU A 376 41.53 -34.47 -18.75
C LEU A 376 41.55 -35.93 -18.27
N GLU A 377 42.51 -36.72 -18.75
CA GLU A 377 42.66 -38.15 -18.44
C GLU A 377 43.52 -38.43 -17.19
N ALA A 378 44.03 -37.39 -16.52
CA ALA A 378 44.85 -37.58 -15.31
C ALA A 378 43.97 -37.91 -14.08
N ASP A 379 44.50 -38.66 -13.11
CA ASP A 379 43.82 -38.91 -11.84
C ASP A 379 44.03 -37.73 -10.88
N LEU A 380 43.38 -36.60 -11.20
CA LEU A 380 43.45 -35.33 -10.49
C LEU A 380 42.04 -34.82 -10.16
N CYS A 381 41.89 -33.96 -9.17
CA CYS A 381 40.57 -33.40 -8.85
C CYS A 381 40.13 -32.35 -9.90
N PHE A 382 38.83 -32.09 -10.01
CA PHE A 382 38.24 -31.28 -11.08
C PHE A 382 38.94 -29.93 -11.30
N GLY A 383 39.26 -29.22 -10.22
CA GLY A 383 39.89 -27.90 -10.34
C GLY A 383 41.39 -27.96 -10.70
N GLU A 384 42.08 -29.09 -10.45
CA GLU A 384 43.44 -29.33 -10.92
C GLU A 384 43.45 -29.66 -12.43
N LYS A 385 42.42 -30.35 -12.91
CA LYS A 385 42.20 -30.57 -14.36
C LYS A 385 41.82 -29.28 -15.09
N HIS A 386 41.06 -28.43 -14.40
CA HIS A 386 40.50 -27.20 -14.94
C HIS A 386 40.82 -25.97 -14.07
N PRO A 387 42.07 -25.48 -14.10
CA PRO A 387 42.46 -24.29 -13.36
C PRO A 387 41.65 -23.06 -13.77
N VAL A 388 41.32 -22.21 -12.80
CA VAL A 388 40.70 -20.90 -13.00
C VAL A 388 41.72 -19.94 -13.59
N ILE A 389 41.32 -19.23 -14.63
CA ILE A 389 42.17 -18.26 -15.32
C ILE A 389 42.08 -16.92 -14.58
N LEU A 390 43.22 -16.38 -14.16
CA LEU A 390 43.31 -15.07 -13.51
C LEU A 390 44.29 -14.15 -14.27
N PRO A 391 44.05 -12.82 -14.27
CA PRO A 391 44.98 -11.88 -14.87
C PRO A 391 46.25 -11.76 -14.03
N ARG A 392 47.39 -11.62 -14.72
CA ARG A 392 48.72 -11.46 -14.10
C ARG A 392 48.83 -10.23 -13.22
N ARG A 393 48.21 -9.12 -13.64
CA ARG A 393 48.36 -7.80 -13.03
C ARG A 393 47.06 -7.37 -12.36
N CYS A 394 46.67 -8.04 -11.28
CA CYS A 394 45.61 -7.54 -10.40
C CYS A 394 45.92 -7.81 -8.93
N LYS A 395 45.35 -6.99 -8.04
CA LYS A 395 45.59 -7.09 -6.60
C LYS A 395 45.11 -8.41 -6.02
N PHE A 396 44.04 -8.99 -6.55
CA PHE A 396 43.52 -10.27 -6.09
C PHE A 396 44.50 -11.41 -6.34
N THR A 397 45.06 -11.48 -7.56
CA THR A 397 46.09 -12.46 -7.92
C THR A 397 47.32 -12.31 -7.02
N GLU A 398 47.77 -11.07 -6.78
CA GLU A 398 48.89 -10.78 -5.87
C GLU A 398 48.63 -11.32 -4.45
N LEU A 399 47.47 -10.98 -3.85
CA LEU A 399 47.09 -11.44 -2.52
C LEU A 399 47.00 -12.97 -2.43
N LEU A 400 46.60 -13.61 -3.52
CA LEU A 400 46.50 -15.05 -3.60
C LEU A 400 47.88 -15.72 -3.69
N VAL A 401 48.78 -15.17 -4.51
CA VAL A 401 50.19 -15.61 -4.57
C VAL A 401 50.86 -15.44 -3.21
N ILE A 402 50.67 -14.30 -2.55
CA ILE A 402 51.21 -14.03 -1.20
C ILE A 402 50.68 -15.07 -0.21
N ARG A 403 49.37 -15.34 -0.19
CA ARG A 403 48.77 -16.36 0.69
C ARG A 403 49.43 -17.72 0.54
N GLU A 404 49.63 -18.18 -0.70
CA GLU A 404 50.22 -19.50 -0.95
C GLU A 404 51.73 -19.52 -0.68
N HIS A 405 52.43 -18.41 -0.95
CA HIS A 405 53.83 -18.25 -0.61
C HIS A 405 54.10 -18.30 0.89
N GLU A 406 53.27 -17.62 1.70
CA GLU A 406 53.31 -17.68 3.16
C GLU A 406 52.94 -19.09 3.67
N ARG A 407 51.93 -19.75 3.07
CA ARG A 407 51.49 -21.10 3.48
C ARG A 407 52.57 -22.16 3.36
N ILE A 408 53.43 -22.05 2.35
CA ILE A 408 54.56 -22.97 2.18
C ILE A 408 55.83 -22.55 2.91
N GLY A 409 55.80 -21.47 3.72
CA GLY A 409 56.99 -21.00 4.42
C GLY A 409 58.07 -20.43 3.50
N HIS A 410 57.67 -19.74 2.43
CA HIS A 410 58.57 -19.02 1.52
C HIS A 410 59.54 -19.90 0.70
N CYS A 411 59.19 -21.16 0.40
CA CYS A 411 60.01 -22.13 -0.36
C CYS A 411 60.35 -21.79 -1.84
N GLY A 412 60.24 -20.54 -2.26
CA GLY A 412 60.62 -20.08 -3.60
C GLY A 412 59.56 -20.26 -4.69
N VAL A 413 59.84 -19.71 -5.87
CA VAL A 413 58.86 -19.50 -6.97
C VAL A 413 58.27 -20.81 -7.50
N SER A 414 59.10 -21.83 -7.75
CA SER A 414 58.63 -23.11 -8.31
C SER A 414 57.65 -23.83 -7.36
N ALA A 415 57.92 -23.77 -6.06
CA ALA A 415 57.05 -24.35 -5.04
C ALA A 415 55.72 -23.59 -4.93
N THR A 416 55.76 -22.25 -4.96
CA THR A 416 54.54 -21.41 -4.95
C THR A 416 53.68 -21.66 -6.20
N LEU A 417 54.28 -21.71 -7.39
CA LEU A 417 53.55 -22.01 -8.63
C LEU A 417 52.91 -23.39 -8.62
N THR A 418 53.60 -24.39 -8.06
CA THR A 418 53.06 -25.75 -7.95
C THR A 418 51.83 -25.77 -7.03
N GLN A 419 51.85 -25.04 -5.92
CA GLN A 419 50.70 -24.94 -5.02
C GLN A 419 49.53 -24.14 -5.60
N LEU A 420 49.81 -23.09 -6.37
CA LEU A 420 48.77 -22.32 -7.07
C LEU A 420 48.03 -23.19 -8.08
N ARG A 421 48.78 -23.98 -8.86
CA ARG A 421 48.21 -24.93 -9.83
C ARG A 421 47.40 -26.04 -9.16
N LYS A 422 47.84 -26.52 -7.99
CA LYS A 422 47.07 -27.48 -7.16
C LYS A 422 45.76 -26.91 -6.60
N LYS A 423 45.67 -25.58 -6.44
CA LYS A 423 44.47 -24.89 -5.93
C LYS A 423 43.64 -24.22 -7.03
N ASN A 424 43.73 -24.77 -8.24
CA ASN A 424 42.84 -24.41 -9.35
C ASN A 424 43.13 -23.01 -9.92
N ILE A 425 44.38 -22.55 -10.01
CA ILE A 425 44.69 -21.20 -10.53
C ILE A 425 45.88 -21.23 -11.48
N ASP A 426 45.71 -20.64 -12.67
CA ASP A 426 46.79 -20.31 -13.60
C ASP A 426 46.83 -18.78 -13.80
N THR A 427 48.03 -18.19 -13.65
CA THR A 427 48.29 -16.74 -13.63
C THR A 427 49.21 -16.32 -14.76
#